data_AF-A0A850HAI4-F1
#
_entry.id   AF-A0A850HAI4-F1
#
_cell.length_a   1.000
_cell.length_b   1.000
_cell.length_c   1.000
_cell.angle_alpha   90.00
_cell.angle_beta   90.00
_cell.angle_gamma   90.00
#
_symmetry.space_group_name_H-M   'P 1'
#
loop_
_entity.id
_entity.type
_entity.pdbx_description
1 polymer ?
#
loop_
_entity_poly.entity_id
_entity_poly.type
_entity_poly.pdbx_seq_one_letter_code
_entity_poly.pdbx_strand_id
1 'polypeptide(L)'
;MNKQTSSTEVPAQLGDEIGGSGKVYFENVVIDNILDALLELSAATWTFQDRLLVLEKVLEKHGINAAEEIEQHVPDEAEIESRAEQRAAMVQRVFGNFVRRPVAGVNISAGDQA
;
A
#
# COMPACT_ATOMS: atom_id res chain seq x y z
N MET A 1 53.02 9.03 -5.37
CA MET A 1 51.67 9.50 -5.77
C MET A 1 50.66 8.52 -5.16
N ASN A 2 50.25 8.71 -3.90
CA ASN A 2 49.36 7.78 -3.20
C ASN A 2 47.91 8.10 -3.53
N LYS A 3 47.22 7.22 -4.26
CA LYS A 3 45.76 7.26 -4.39
C LYS A 3 45.16 6.75 -3.08
N GLN A 4 44.68 7.65 -2.23
CA GLN A 4 43.77 7.30 -1.15
C GLN A 4 42.46 6.84 -1.78
N THR A 5 42.20 5.54 -1.75
CA THR A 5 40.87 4.98 -1.95
C THR A 5 40.06 5.31 -0.70
N SER A 6 39.25 6.36 -0.75
CA SER A 6 38.25 6.61 0.28
C SER A 6 37.19 5.50 0.17
N SER A 7 37.33 4.47 1.00
CA SER A 7 36.21 3.56 1.28
C SER A 7 35.11 4.40 1.89
N THR A 8 34.04 4.64 1.14
CA THR A 8 32.79 5.15 1.71
C THR A 8 32.29 4.06 2.65
N GLU A 9 32.53 4.22 3.95
CA GLU A 9 31.94 3.35 4.96
C GLU A 9 30.42 3.51 4.89
N VAL A 10 29.75 2.46 4.41
CA VAL A 10 28.31 2.35 4.51
C VAL A 10 27.99 2.18 6.00
N PRO A 11 27.15 3.06 6.61
CA PRO A 11 26.77 2.93 8.00
C PRO A 11 26.21 1.53 8.27
N ALA A 12 26.62 0.90 9.37
CA ALA A 12 26.18 -0.46 9.72
C ALA A 12 24.65 -0.59 9.85
N GLN A 13 23.93 0.53 10.01
CA GLN A 13 22.47 0.59 10.06
C GLN A 13 21.79 0.58 8.68
N LEU A 14 22.54 0.83 7.59
CA LEU A 14 21.99 0.87 6.25
C LEU A 14 21.91 -0.56 5.68
N GLY A 15 20.83 -1.25 6.03
CA GLY A 15 20.57 -2.65 5.66
C GLY A 15 19.55 -3.33 6.58
N ASP A 16 19.48 -2.92 7.85
CA ASP A 16 18.48 -3.40 8.82
C ASP A 16 17.06 -2.94 8.49
N GLU A 17 16.89 -1.95 7.62
CA GLU A 17 15.58 -1.40 7.24
C GLU A 17 14.82 -2.30 6.26
N ILE A 18 15.51 -3.21 5.56
CA ILE A 18 14.91 -4.10 4.55
C ILE A 18 14.69 -5.53 5.11
N GLY A 19 15.22 -5.84 6.30
CA GLY A 19 15.10 -7.18 6.93
C GLY A 19 15.09 -7.22 8.45
N GLY A 20 15.09 -6.07 9.13
CA GLY A 20 15.00 -5.91 10.59
C GLY A 20 13.59 -5.56 11.07
N SER A 21 13.43 -5.26 12.35
CA SER A 21 12.12 -5.10 13.03
C SER A 21 11.32 -3.85 12.63
N GLY A 22 11.72 -3.09 11.62
CA GLY A 22 11.08 -1.82 11.24
C GLY A 22 11.44 -0.65 12.16
N LYS A 23 10.88 0.53 11.88
CA LYS A 23 11.08 1.73 12.71
C LYS A 23 10.11 1.68 13.89
N VAL A 24 10.65 1.75 15.12
CA VAL A 24 9.84 1.75 16.33
C VAL A 24 9.44 3.19 16.66
N TYR A 25 8.16 3.52 16.53
CA TYR A 25 7.61 4.84 16.83
C TYR A 25 6.80 4.85 18.14
N PHE A 26 6.24 3.71 18.55
CA PHE A 26 5.38 3.53 19.70
C PHE A 26 5.75 2.28 20.49
N GLU A 27 5.37 2.23 21.78
CA GLU A 27 5.64 1.07 22.64
C GLU A 27 4.86 -0.19 22.22
N ASN A 28 3.76 -0.02 21.48
CA ASN A 28 2.95 -1.12 20.98
C ASN A 28 3.34 -1.45 19.54
N VAL A 29 4.04 -2.57 19.36
CA VAL A 29 4.48 -3.10 18.06
C VAL A 29 3.35 -3.28 17.04
N VAL A 30 2.10 -3.48 17.47
CA VAL A 30 0.95 -3.57 16.55
C VAL A 30 0.64 -2.20 15.95
N ILE A 31 0.75 -1.13 16.75
CA ILE A 31 0.51 0.24 16.29
C ILE A 31 1.62 0.65 15.31
N ASP A 32 2.87 0.33 15.61
CA ASP A 32 4.00 0.59 14.70
C ASP A 32 3.84 -0.11 13.36
N ASN A 33 3.50 -1.41 13.37
CA ASN A 33 3.28 -2.16 12.14
C ASN A 33 2.13 -1.59 11.30
N ILE A 34 1.09 -1.04 11.93
CA ILE A 34 -0.01 -0.38 11.22
C ILE A 34 0.47 0.93 10.57
N LEU A 35 1.30 1.70 11.27
CA LEU A 35 1.84 2.96 10.76
C LEU A 35 2.83 2.75 9.62
N ASP A 36 3.70 1.74 9.74
CA ASP A 36 4.61 1.36 8.66
C ASP A 36 3.81 0.92 7.42
N ALA A 37 2.79 0.07 7.59
CA ALA A 37 1.91 -0.33 6.49
C ALA A 37 1.17 0.86 5.86
N LEU A 38 0.73 1.85 6.65
CA LEU A 38 0.08 3.06 6.16
C LEU A 38 1.05 3.96 5.38
N LEU A 39 2.30 4.09 5.85
CA LEU A 39 3.36 4.83 5.19
C LEU A 39 3.66 4.20 3.82
N GLU A 40 3.86 2.88 3.79
CA GLU A 40 4.10 2.12 2.56
C GLU A 40 2.93 2.24 1.57
N LEU A 41 1.69 2.11 2.05
CA LEU A 41 0.49 2.27 1.22
C LEU A 41 0.41 3.69 0.64
N SER A 42 0.75 4.70 1.44
CA SER A 42 0.76 6.10 1.00
C SER A 42 1.83 6.33 -0.07
N ALA A 43 3.02 5.77 0.08
CA ALA A 43 4.09 5.83 -0.92
C ALA A 43 3.71 5.12 -2.24
N ALA A 44 3.09 3.94 -2.15
CA ALA A 44 2.58 3.21 -3.31
C ALA A 44 1.47 3.99 -4.03
N THR A 45 0.55 4.59 -3.27
CA THR A 45 -0.53 5.44 -3.81
C THR A 45 0.02 6.66 -4.53
N TRP A 46 1.01 7.34 -3.94
CA TRP A 46 1.68 8.47 -4.58
C TRP A 46 2.39 8.07 -5.87
N THR A 47 3.08 6.93 -5.89
CA THR A 47 3.74 6.41 -7.09
C THR A 47 2.74 6.18 -8.23
N PHE A 48 1.55 5.68 -7.92
CA PHE A 48 0.48 5.53 -8.92
C PHE A 48 -0.03 6.88 -9.42
N GLN A 49 -0.26 7.83 -8.52
CA GLN A 49 -0.68 9.19 -8.87
C GLN A 49 0.35 9.91 -9.75
N ASP A 50 1.64 9.81 -9.41
CA ASP A 50 2.73 10.40 -10.20
C ASP A 50 2.76 9.81 -11.63
N ARG A 51 2.59 8.50 -11.76
CA ARG A 51 2.50 7.85 -13.08
C ARG A 51 1.29 8.31 -13.88
N LEU A 52 0.14 8.57 -13.25
CA LEU A 52 -1.03 9.13 -13.94
C LEU A 52 -0.77 10.56 -14.43
N LEU A 53 -0.17 11.42 -13.59
CA LEU A 53 0.21 12.77 -13.99
C LEU A 53 1.20 12.78 -15.16
N VAL A 54 2.16 11.85 -15.14
CA VAL A 54 3.10 11.67 -16.26
C VAL A 54 2.38 11.16 -17.51
N LEU A 55 1.46 10.22 -17.38
CA LEU A 55 0.66 9.69 -18.48
C LEU A 55 -0.15 10.81 -19.15
N GLU A 56 -0.85 11.65 -18.38
CA GLU A 56 -1.60 12.80 -18.89
C GLU A 56 -0.69 13.74 -19.68
N LYS A 57 0.48 14.08 -19.14
CA LYS A 57 1.48 14.91 -19.85
C LYS A 57 2.01 14.26 -21.13
N VAL A 58 2.14 12.94 -21.15
CA VAL A 58 2.56 12.21 -22.36
C VAL A 58 1.44 12.27 -23.40
N LEU A 59 0.19 12.03 -23.01
CA LEU A 59 -0.96 12.09 -23.90
C LEU A 59 -1.17 13.51 -24.47
N GLU A 60 -0.98 14.54 -23.66
CA GLU A 60 -1.05 15.95 -24.10
C GLU A 60 0.00 16.25 -25.18
N LYS A 61 1.24 15.74 -25.03
CA LYS A 61 2.28 15.87 -26.07
C LYS A 61 1.91 15.21 -27.39
N HIS A 62 1.02 14.21 -27.35
CA HIS A 62 0.46 13.54 -28.53
C HIS A 62 -0.86 14.16 -29.01
N GLY A 63 -1.27 15.31 -28.44
CA GLY A 63 -2.47 16.03 -28.83
C GLY A 63 -3.77 15.50 -28.23
N ILE A 64 -3.69 14.64 -27.22
CA ILE A 64 -4.86 14.07 -26.52
C ILE A 64 -5.03 14.83 -25.20
N ASN A 65 -6.16 15.52 -25.03
CA ASN A 65 -6.49 16.21 -23.78
C ASN A 65 -7.14 15.25 -22.79
N ALA A 66 -6.34 14.32 -22.27
CA ALA A 66 -6.82 13.28 -21.36
C ALA A 66 -7.51 13.84 -20.11
N ALA A 67 -7.06 14.98 -19.58
CA ALA A 67 -7.68 15.62 -18.43
C ALA A 67 -9.14 16.02 -18.69
N GLU A 68 -9.42 16.64 -19.83
CA GLU A 68 -10.79 17.01 -20.22
C GLU A 68 -11.65 15.77 -20.52
N GLU A 69 -11.08 14.78 -21.24
CA GLU A 69 -11.79 13.53 -21.55
C GLU A 69 -12.15 12.74 -20.30
N ILE A 70 -11.27 12.70 -19.28
CA ILE A 70 -11.53 12.04 -18.00
C ILE A 70 -12.70 12.70 -17.27
N GLU A 71 -12.74 14.04 -17.19
CA GLU A 71 -13.82 14.77 -16.50
C GLU A 71 -15.18 14.64 -17.23
N GLN A 72 -15.15 14.45 -18.54
CA GLN A 72 -16.35 14.25 -19.36
C GLN A 72 -16.75 12.77 -19.46
N HIS A 73 -15.91 11.84 -19.00
CA HIS A 73 -16.15 10.41 -19.14
C HIS A 73 -17.38 9.97 -18.32
N VAL A 74 -18.38 9.46 -19.03
CA VAL A 74 -19.56 8.83 -18.43
C VAL A 74 -19.49 7.34 -18.72
N PRO A 75 -19.13 6.51 -17.72
CA PRO A 75 -19.02 5.08 -17.92
C PRO A 75 -20.40 4.47 -18.19
N ASP A 76 -20.45 3.48 -19.07
CA ASP A 76 -21.66 2.70 -19.33
C ASP A 76 -21.90 1.64 -18.24
N GLU A 77 -23.05 0.97 -18.30
CA GLU A 77 -23.43 -0.06 -17.32
C GLU A 77 -22.42 -1.21 -17.25
N ALA A 78 -21.85 -1.61 -18.39
CA ALA A 78 -20.88 -2.70 -18.47
C ALA A 78 -19.54 -2.30 -17.83
N GLU A 79 -19.07 -1.07 -18.05
CA GLU A 79 -17.87 -0.53 -17.43
C GLU A 79 -18.06 -0.38 -15.92
N ILE A 80 -19.22 0.10 -15.47
CA ILE A 80 -19.55 0.22 -14.05
C ILE A 80 -19.48 -1.15 -13.37
N GLU A 81 -20.11 -2.17 -13.95
CA GLU A 81 -20.10 -3.54 -13.42
C GLU A 81 -18.68 -4.11 -13.38
N SER A 82 -17.93 -3.99 -14.48
CA SER A 82 -16.54 -4.45 -14.54
C SER A 82 -15.66 -3.77 -13.48
N ARG A 83 -15.81 -2.45 -13.27
CA ARG A 83 -15.07 -1.71 -12.25
C ARG A 83 -15.48 -2.11 -10.84
N ALA A 84 -16.75 -2.45 -10.61
CA ALA A 84 -17.22 -2.95 -9.33
C ALA A 84 -16.58 -4.32 -9.00
N GLU A 85 -16.51 -5.24 -9.97
CA GLU A 85 -15.84 -6.53 -9.83
C GLU A 85 -14.34 -6.37 -9.55
N GLN A 86 -13.66 -5.51 -10.31
CA GLN A 86 -12.24 -5.23 -10.11
C GLN A 86 -11.96 -4.65 -8.72
N ARG A 87 -12.81 -3.73 -8.26
CA ARG A 87 -12.73 -3.16 -6.91
C ARG A 87 -12.95 -4.22 -5.83
N ALA A 88 -13.96 -5.07 -5.98
CA ALA A 88 -14.24 -6.16 -5.05
C ALA A 88 -13.05 -7.15 -4.98
N ALA A 89 -12.47 -7.52 -6.12
CA ALA A 89 -11.30 -8.39 -6.19
C ALA A 89 -10.07 -7.75 -5.52
N MET A 90 -9.84 -6.45 -5.74
CA MET A 90 -8.78 -5.70 -5.07
C MET A 90 -8.99 -5.69 -3.55
N VAL A 91 -10.18 -5.34 -3.07
CA VAL A 91 -10.53 -5.31 -1.65
C VAL A 91 -10.34 -6.69 -1.02
N GLN A 92 -10.79 -7.76 -1.66
CA GLN A 92 -10.61 -9.11 -1.16
C GLN A 92 -9.13 -9.51 -1.09
N ARG A 93 -8.31 -9.11 -2.07
CA ARG A 93 -6.87 -9.39 -2.08
C ARG A 93 -6.14 -8.63 -0.95
N VAL A 94 -6.47 -7.35 -0.77
CA VAL A 94 -5.80 -6.47 0.20
C VAL A 94 -6.28 -6.77 1.62
N PHE A 95 -7.59 -6.91 1.82
CA PHE A 95 -8.20 -6.97 3.15
C PHE A 95 -8.74 -8.35 3.54
N GLY A 96 -8.88 -9.30 2.60
CA GLY A 96 -9.42 -10.63 2.89
C GLY A 96 -8.62 -11.41 3.93
N ASN A 97 -7.34 -11.10 4.11
CA ASN A 97 -6.50 -11.67 5.17
C ASN A 97 -6.89 -11.19 6.58
N PHE A 98 -7.43 -9.98 6.72
CA PHE A 98 -7.92 -9.46 8.01
C PHE A 98 -9.30 -10.02 8.40
N VAL A 99 -10.09 -10.49 7.43
CA VAL A 99 -11.44 -11.05 7.65
C VAL A 99 -11.39 -12.54 8.03
N ARG A 100 -10.28 -13.23 7.73
CA ARG A 100 -10.02 -14.61 8.18
C ARG A 100 -9.73 -14.65 9.68
N ARG A 101 -10.77 -14.61 10.50
CA ARG A 101 -10.64 -14.95 11.92
C ARG A 101 -10.86 -16.46 12.10
N PRO A 102 -9.85 -17.27 12.43
CA PRO A 102 -10.07 -18.39 13.32
C PRO A 102 -10.09 -17.83 14.74
N VAL A 103 -11.27 -17.71 15.35
CA VAL A 103 -11.34 -17.74 16.82
C VAL A 103 -11.07 -19.17 17.25
N ALA A 104 -9.81 -19.58 17.20
CA ALA A 104 -9.36 -20.77 17.88
C ALA A 104 -9.21 -20.42 19.37
N GLY A 105 -10.17 -20.87 20.20
CA GLY A 105 -9.89 -21.14 21.61
C GLY A 105 -10.51 -20.24 22.69
N VAL A 106 -11.70 -19.66 22.51
CA VAL A 106 -12.51 -19.23 23.68
C VAL A 106 -13.57 -20.28 23.96
N ASN A 107 -13.26 -21.26 24.82
CA ASN A 107 -14.27 -22.10 25.45
C ASN A 107 -15.00 -21.25 26.50
N ILE A 108 -16.17 -20.69 26.14
CA ILE A 108 -17.09 -20.16 27.15
C ILE A 108 -17.78 -21.38 27.76
N SER A 109 -17.32 -21.84 28.92
CA SER A 109 -18.07 -22.83 29.70
C SER A 109 -19.38 -22.19 30.14
N ALA A 110 -20.47 -22.61 29.53
CA ALA A 110 -21.80 -22.42 30.09
C ALA A 110 -21.88 -23.26 31.37
N GLY A 111 -21.77 -22.60 32.52
CA GLY A 111 -21.86 -23.25 33.81
C GLY A 111 -21.50 -22.32 34.96
N ASP A 112 -22.44 -21.48 35.37
CA ASP A 112 -22.83 -21.49 36.78
C ASP A 112 -24.24 -20.91 36.93
N GLN A 113 -25.20 -21.82 37.06
CA GLN A 113 -26.42 -21.54 37.80
C GLN A 113 -26.15 -21.97 39.24
N ALA A 114 -26.19 -21.02 40.17
CA ALA A 114 -26.55 -21.21 41.57
C ALA A 114 -27.12 -19.91 42.11
#